data_AF-A0A6N9NWE9-F1
#
_entry.id   AF-A0A6N9NWE9-F1
#
_cell.length_a   1.000
_cell.length_b   1.000
_cell.length_c   1.000
_cell.angle_alpha   90.00
_cell.angle_beta   90.00
_cell.angle_gamma   90.00
#
_symmetry.space_group_name_H-M   'P 1'
#
loop_
_entity.id
_entity.type
_entity.pdbx_description
1 polymer ?
#
loop_
_entity_poly.entity_id
_entity_poly.type
_entity_poly.pdbx_seq_one_letter_code
_entity_poly.pdbx_strand_id
1 'polypeptide(L)'
;MALYHFHATQIKRSAGQSAIASAAYRSGEKLFSEYYGEVSDYTRKGGVSHSEILLSPHAPPEYADRQTLWNAVEKAERHPQAQLAYSFDIALQNEFSLEENIDLARQFLLEQFVSRGMICDFSVHLPDKEDGGIANPHFHVMCPIRPLKKNGKWDAKQHRVYVLDENGDRIRDEAGNYVFNAVPTTDWGRPETLEEWRKAWADLCNARFEEKGLSCRIDHRSYERQGIEQLPTVHEGPAVRRMEARGIRTDKGDLNRWIKATNSMLRSIRQKISGLMVWLTEAKEKLTAAQSPDLAQALAAYYSVRNAGAYSQKAKVGNLKRYTEDFAFLESKGILTIDQLHEFVFAMSDKVFDLNSSTKAKASQMKKLKDLIRLAEDYTRLKPIVDAIPAKGGFGKKQEKYKAEHDSEIRQFYAVKRKLDNAGLPGKKLTPKQWQAELDRLMEQYAAETAELKPVYADLKKLRDIQYKVDSALHDQQRREHQRNQEVEH
;
A
#
# COMPACT_ATOMS: atom_id res chain seq x y z
N MET A 1 7.64 -18.96 -5.73
CA MET A 1 7.46 -17.50 -5.81
C MET A 1 7.40 -17.04 -4.39
N ALA A 2 8.47 -16.40 -3.95
CA ALA A 2 8.57 -15.85 -2.61
C ALA A 2 7.39 -14.90 -2.38
N LEU A 3 6.77 -15.01 -1.22
CA LEU A 3 5.58 -14.25 -0.88
C LEU A 3 5.79 -13.54 0.46
N TYR A 4 5.46 -12.27 0.48
CA TYR A 4 5.43 -11.49 1.70
C TYR A 4 4.03 -11.56 2.35
N HIS A 5 3.97 -12.05 3.59
CA HIS A 5 2.81 -11.90 4.45
C HIS A 5 3.27 -11.64 5.87
N PHE A 6 2.72 -10.59 6.49
CA PHE A 6 2.95 -10.25 7.89
C PHE A 6 1.67 -9.61 8.44
N HIS A 7 0.89 -10.41 9.16
CA HIS A 7 -0.34 -9.97 9.79
C HIS A 7 -0.16 -9.89 11.31
N ALA A 8 -0.64 -8.80 11.90
CA ALA A 8 -0.62 -8.56 13.34
C ALA A 8 -2.04 -8.27 13.82
N THR A 9 -2.45 -8.91 14.90
CA THR A 9 -3.74 -8.73 15.56
C THR A 9 -3.58 -8.89 17.07
N GLN A 10 -4.69 -8.84 17.79
CA GLN A 10 -4.71 -9.01 19.24
C GLN A 10 -5.74 -10.09 19.63
N ILE A 11 -5.39 -10.89 20.62
CA ILE A 11 -6.32 -11.84 21.26
C ILE A 11 -7.08 -11.08 22.35
N LYS A 12 -8.41 -11.05 22.25
CA LYS A 12 -9.28 -10.25 23.14
C LYS A 12 -10.45 -11.06 23.68
N ARG A 13 -10.70 -10.93 24.98
CA ARG A 13 -11.89 -11.53 25.61
C ARG A 13 -13.20 -11.00 25.04
N SER A 14 -13.24 -9.71 24.68
CA SER A 14 -14.43 -9.08 24.08
C SER A 14 -14.81 -9.69 22.71
N ALA A 15 -13.90 -10.43 22.07
CA ALA A 15 -14.15 -11.17 20.84
C ALA A 15 -14.42 -12.66 21.10
N GLY A 16 -14.63 -13.07 22.36
CA GLY A 16 -14.81 -14.46 22.77
C GLY A 16 -13.53 -15.30 22.70
N GLN A 17 -12.35 -14.67 22.67
CA GLN A 17 -11.08 -15.38 22.52
C GLN A 17 -10.42 -15.67 23.87
N SER A 18 -9.75 -16.82 23.94
CA SER A 18 -8.93 -17.27 25.07
C SER A 18 -7.47 -17.38 24.65
N ALA A 19 -6.54 -16.93 25.50
CA ALA A 19 -5.11 -17.06 25.24
C ALA A 19 -4.67 -18.54 25.26
N ILE A 20 -5.19 -19.31 26.23
CA ILE A 20 -4.92 -20.75 26.34
C ILE A 20 -5.44 -21.51 25.11
N ALA A 21 -6.69 -21.27 24.71
CA ALA A 21 -7.26 -21.95 23.53
C ALA A 21 -6.50 -21.58 22.25
N SER A 22 -6.08 -20.31 22.14
CA SER A 22 -5.28 -19.80 21.03
C SER A 22 -3.89 -20.43 20.97
N ALA A 23 -3.24 -20.61 22.11
CA ALA A 23 -1.92 -21.25 22.22
C ALA A 23 -2.02 -22.74 21.87
N ALA A 24 -2.98 -23.46 22.47
CA ALA A 24 -3.23 -24.88 22.20
C ALA A 24 -3.49 -25.14 20.70
N TYR A 25 -4.31 -24.31 20.06
CA TYR A 25 -4.61 -24.43 18.64
C TYR A 25 -3.39 -24.23 17.73
N ARG A 26 -2.44 -23.38 18.13
CA ARG A 26 -1.22 -23.10 17.33
C ARG A 26 -0.15 -24.14 17.58
N SER A 27 0.04 -24.58 18.82
CA SER A 27 1.05 -25.60 19.14
C SER A 27 0.58 -27.03 18.85
N GLY A 28 -0.71 -27.26 18.65
CA GLY A 28 -1.26 -28.62 18.50
C GLY A 28 -1.26 -29.38 19.83
N GLU A 29 -1.34 -28.67 20.95
CA GLU A 29 -1.26 -29.25 22.29
C GLU A 29 -2.64 -29.33 22.98
N LYS A 30 -2.65 -30.01 24.12
CA LYS A 30 -3.78 -30.03 25.06
C LYS A 30 -3.46 -29.14 26.25
N LEU A 31 -4.16 -28.02 26.38
CA LEU A 31 -3.93 -27.05 27.47
C LEU A 31 -5.21 -26.81 28.27
N PHE A 32 -5.08 -26.70 29.59
CA PHE A 32 -6.15 -26.36 30.52
C PHE A 32 -6.15 -24.86 30.85
N SER A 33 -7.32 -24.23 30.80
CA SER A 33 -7.52 -22.85 31.21
C SER A 33 -8.11 -22.77 32.60
N GLU A 34 -7.35 -22.19 33.54
CA GLU A 34 -7.84 -21.94 34.91
C GLU A 34 -8.96 -20.91 34.94
N TYR A 35 -8.92 -19.91 34.04
CA TYR A 35 -9.92 -18.83 33.99
C TYR A 35 -11.29 -19.33 33.52
N TYR A 36 -11.32 -20.18 32.49
CA TYR A 36 -12.57 -20.71 31.92
C TYR A 36 -12.97 -22.07 32.52
N GLY A 37 -12.05 -22.78 33.19
CA GLY A 37 -12.29 -24.12 33.71
C GLY A 37 -12.40 -25.19 32.62
N GLU A 38 -11.85 -24.93 31.43
CA GLU A 38 -12.02 -25.75 30.23
C GLU A 38 -10.68 -26.25 29.68
N VAL A 39 -10.71 -27.40 29.03
CA VAL A 39 -9.57 -27.98 28.31
C VAL A 39 -9.73 -27.72 26.82
N SER A 40 -8.69 -27.16 26.21
CA SER A 40 -8.54 -27.04 24.75
C SER A 40 -7.62 -28.14 24.24
N ASP A 41 -8.16 -29.15 23.57
CA ASP A 41 -7.41 -30.30 23.04
C ASP A 41 -7.28 -30.24 21.51
N TYR A 42 -6.09 -29.87 21.04
CA TYR A 42 -5.76 -29.82 19.62
C TYR A 42 -4.68 -30.83 19.22
N THR A 43 -4.49 -31.89 20.00
CA THR A 43 -3.49 -32.96 19.72
C THR A 43 -3.74 -33.71 18.41
N ARG A 44 -4.96 -33.65 17.88
CA ARG A 44 -5.34 -34.22 16.58
C ARG A 44 -5.09 -33.29 15.40
N LYS A 45 -4.58 -32.08 15.64
CA LYS A 45 -4.29 -31.10 14.59
C LYS A 45 -3.04 -31.51 13.82
N GLY A 46 -3.17 -31.72 12.52
CA GLY A 46 -2.04 -31.89 11.61
C GLY A 46 -1.37 -30.58 11.23
N GLY A 47 -0.16 -30.67 10.67
CA GLY A 47 0.54 -29.54 10.05
C GLY A 47 1.31 -28.63 11.00
N VAL A 48 1.45 -28.96 12.29
CA VAL A 48 2.38 -28.25 13.18
C VAL A 48 3.74 -28.94 13.13
N SER A 49 4.78 -28.23 12.69
CA SER A 49 6.12 -28.81 12.49
C SER A 49 7.13 -28.45 13.57
N HIS A 50 6.96 -27.29 14.21
CA HIS A 50 7.83 -26.80 15.30
C HIS A 50 7.01 -25.95 16.26
N SER A 51 7.34 -25.98 17.55
CA SER A 51 6.70 -25.14 18.57
C SER A 51 7.68 -24.87 19.71
N GLU A 52 7.86 -23.62 20.10
CA GLU A 52 8.89 -23.20 21.05
C GLU A 52 8.51 -21.87 21.73
N ILE A 53 8.96 -21.66 22.98
CA ILE A 53 8.81 -20.40 23.70
C ILE A 53 10.18 -19.76 23.88
N LEU A 54 10.35 -18.55 23.35
CA LEU A 54 11.53 -17.72 23.54
C LEU A 54 11.29 -16.76 24.70
N LEU A 55 12.06 -16.93 25.76
CA LEU A 55 11.96 -16.11 26.98
C LEU A 55 12.77 -14.82 26.85
N SER A 56 12.18 -13.70 27.31
CA SER A 56 12.92 -12.46 27.53
C SER A 56 13.88 -12.58 28.73
N PRO A 57 14.95 -11.77 28.82
CA PRO A 57 15.96 -11.88 29.89
C PRO A 57 15.43 -11.82 31.34
N HIS A 58 14.25 -11.22 31.55
CA HIS A 58 13.63 -11.10 32.87
C HIS A 58 12.42 -12.03 33.08
N ALA A 59 12.16 -12.93 32.13
CA ALA A 59 11.07 -13.88 32.24
C ALA A 59 11.39 -14.98 33.26
N PRO A 60 10.44 -15.28 34.17
CA PRO A 60 10.51 -16.49 34.99
C PRO A 60 10.76 -17.74 34.13
N PRO A 61 11.70 -18.64 34.49
CA PRO A 61 11.98 -19.84 33.71
C PRO A 61 10.76 -20.76 33.53
N GLU A 62 9.83 -20.77 34.50
CA GLU A 62 8.57 -21.50 34.44
C GLU A 62 7.67 -21.07 33.26
N TYR A 63 7.87 -19.88 32.69
CA TYR A 63 7.16 -19.44 31.49
C TYR A 63 7.62 -20.12 30.20
N ALA A 64 8.66 -20.97 30.25
CA ALA A 64 8.97 -21.91 29.18
C ALA A 64 7.88 -22.99 29.02
N ASP A 65 7.07 -23.22 30.06
CA ASP A 65 5.87 -24.04 29.97
C ASP A 65 4.68 -23.19 29.46
N ARG A 66 4.09 -23.63 28.35
CA ARG A 66 3.02 -22.90 27.64
C ARG A 66 1.76 -22.75 28.47
N GLN A 67 1.35 -23.80 29.17
CA GLN A 67 0.16 -23.75 30.02
C GLN A 67 0.35 -22.76 31.17
N THR A 68 1.54 -22.77 31.78
CA THR A 68 1.93 -21.88 32.88
C THR A 68 1.97 -20.41 32.41
N LEU A 69 2.64 -20.12 31.30
CA LEU A 69 2.72 -18.77 30.73
C LEU A 69 1.32 -18.19 30.47
N TRP A 70 0.48 -18.91 29.72
CA TRP A 70 -0.80 -18.34 29.28
C TRP A 70 -1.84 -18.25 30.40
N ASN A 71 -1.80 -19.14 31.41
CA ASN A 71 -2.62 -18.97 32.60
C ASN A 71 -2.14 -17.77 33.45
N ALA A 72 -0.82 -17.53 33.53
CA ALA A 72 -0.30 -16.34 34.19
C ALA A 72 -0.74 -15.04 33.50
N VAL A 73 -0.81 -15.02 32.16
CA VAL A 73 -1.35 -13.88 31.38
C VAL A 73 -2.84 -13.70 31.64
N GLU A 74 -3.65 -14.76 31.57
CA GLU A 74 -5.09 -14.70 31.85
C GLU A 74 -5.38 -14.19 33.26
N LYS A 75 -4.58 -14.61 34.25
CA LYS A 75 -4.69 -14.15 35.65
C LYS A 75 -4.29 -12.68 35.84
N ALA A 76 -3.30 -12.19 35.09
CA ALA A 76 -2.85 -10.80 35.15
C ALA A 76 -3.87 -9.82 34.55
N GLU A 77 -4.64 -10.26 33.56
CA GLU A 77 -5.69 -9.48 32.92
C GLU A 77 -7.04 -9.73 33.60
N ARG A 78 -7.53 -8.79 34.41
CA ARG A 78 -8.78 -8.97 35.19
C ARG A 78 -10.04 -8.42 34.52
N HIS A 79 -9.90 -7.61 33.46
CA HIS A 79 -11.04 -6.97 32.83
C HIS A 79 -11.78 -7.93 31.89
N PRO A 80 -13.13 -7.94 31.85
CA PRO A 80 -13.89 -8.78 30.93
C PRO A 80 -13.62 -8.49 29.44
N GLN A 81 -13.16 -7.29 29.12
CA GLN A 81 -12.76 -6.88 27.76
C GLN A 81 -11.24 -6.77 27.61
N ALA A 82 -10.46 -7.53 28.40
CA ALA A 82 -9.02 -7.47 28.32
C ALA A 82 -8.50 -7.91 26.94
N GLN A 83 -7.49 -7.18 26.46
CA GLN A 83 -6.54 -7.66 25.47
C GLN A 83 -5.54 -8.54 26.21
N LEU A 84 -5.23 -9.72 25.68
CA LEU A 84 -4.43 -10.75 26.35
C LEU A 84 -3.04 -10.89 25.72
N ALA A 85 -2.98 -10.87 24.39
CA ALA A 85 -1.75 -11.07 23.64
C ALA A 85 -1.78 -10.32 22.31
N TYR A 86 -0.61 -9.95 21.81
CA TYR A 86 -0.41 -9.75 20.38
C TYR A 86 -0.31 -11.11 19.69
N SER A 87 -0.88 -11.23 18.50
CA SER A 87 -0.80 -12.43 17.66
C SER A 87 -0.31 -12.03 16.28
N PHE A 88 0.70 -12.74 15.80
CA PHE A 88 1.29 -12.55 14.48
C PHE A 88 1.12 -13.82 13.63
N ASP A 89 0.98 -13.62 12.33
CA ASP A 89 0.96 -14.66 11.30
C ASP A 89 1.86 -14.19 10.15
N ILE A 90 2.95 -14.92 9.93
CA ILE A 90 4.06 -14.50 9.07
C ILE A 90 4.39 -15.64 8.10
N ALA A 91 4.43 -15.33 6.80
CA ALA A 91 4.78 -16.32 5.78
C ALA A 91 6.27 -16.67 5.81
N LEU A 92 6.53 -17.96 5.70
CA LEU A 92 7.85 -18.54 5.45
C LEU A 92 8.06 -18.72 3.94
N GLN A 93 9.30 -18.98 3.54
CA GLN A 93 9.68 -19.03 2.13
C GLN A 93 9.84 -20.47 1.67
N ASN A 94 9.14 -20.83 0.58
CA ASN A 94 9.23 -22.18 -0.02
C ASN A 94 10.61 -22.47 -0.61
N GLU A 95 11.38 -21.41 -0.87
CA GLU A 95 12.73 -21.45 -1.40
C GLU A 95 13.78 -21.86 -0.33
N PHE A 96 13.39 -21.94 0.95
CA PHE A 96 14.24 -22.39 2.06
C PHE A 96 13.82 -23.76 2.56
N SER A 97 14.76 -24.50 3.16
CA SER A 97 14.42 -25.71 3.90
C SER A 97 13.57 -25.36 5.14
N LEU A 98 12.92 -26.38 5.73
CA LEU A 98 12.17 -26.18 6.97
C LEU A 98 13.06 -25.68 8.11
N GLU A 99 14.24 -26.28 8.26
CA GLU A 99 15.22 -25.90 9.28
C GLU A 99 15.69 -24.45 9.09
N GLU A 100 16.03 -24.07 7.85
CA GLU A 100 16.40 -22.69 7.53
C GLU A 100 15.28 -21.70 7.87
N ASN A 101 14.03 -22.06 7.58
CA ASN A 101 12.87 -21.23 7.93
C ASN A 101 12.66 -21.11 9.44
N ILE A 102 12.85 -22.19 10.20
CA ILE A 102 12.75 -22.19 11.67
C ILE A 102 13.84 -21.30 12.27
N ASP A 103 15.08 -21.43 11.80
CA ASP A 103 16.21 -20.64 12.29
C ASP A 103 16.05 -19.16 11.96
N LEU A 104 15.58 -18.84 10.73
CA LEU A 104 15.30 -17.47 10.33
C LEU A 104 14.18 -16.84 11.17
N ALA A 105 13.11 -17.60 11.44
CA ALA A 105 12.03 -17.16 12.32
C ALA A 105 12.53 -16.93 13.76
N ARG A 106 13.35 -17.86 14.30
CA ARG A 106 13.96 -17.72 15.63
C ARG A 106 14.85 -16.50 15.71
N GLN A 107 15.72 -16.29 14.72
CA GLN A 107 16.58 -15.10 14.63
C GLN A 107 15.75 -13.82 14.64
N PHE A 108 14.74 -13.74 13.78
CA PHE A 108 13.85 -12.58 13.71
C PHE A 108 13.19 -12.28 15.06
N LEU A 109 12.67 -13.30 15.74
CA LEU A 109 12.02 -13.13 17.05
C LEU A 109 13.01 -12.70 18.13
N LEU A 110 14.20 -13.28 18.16
CA LEU A 110 15.25 -12.89 19.11
C LEU A 110 15.65 -11.43 18.92
N GLU A 111 15.91 -11.01 17.69
CA GLU A 111 16.39 -9.68 17.36
C GLU A 111 15.32 -8.59 17.48
N GLN A 112 14.07 -8.88 17.10
CA GLN A 112 13.03 -7.87 16.96
C GLN A 112 12.01 -7.83 18.11
N PHE A 113 11.83 -8.94 18.81
CA PHE A 113 10.80 -9.09 19.86
C PHE A 113 11.43 -9.30 21.23
N VAL A 114 12.26 -10.34 21.38
CA VAL A 114 12.88 -10.71 22.66
C VAL A 114 13.83 -9.61 23.14
N SER A 115 14.59 -8.99 22.23
CA SER A 115 15.43 -7.80 22.50
C SER A 115 14.64 -6.61 23.07
N ARG A 116 13.35 -6.50 22.75
CA ARG A 116 12.41 -5.48 23.27
C ARG A 116 11.70 -5.91 24.56
N GLY A 117 12.11 -7.04 25.14
CA GLY A 117 11.55 -7.58 26.39
C GLY A 117 10.29 -8.41 26.22
N MET A 118 9.95 -8.84 24.99
CA MET A 118 8.78 -9.69 24.74
C MET A 118 9.11 -11.17 24.98
N ILE A 119 8.15 -11.91 25.52
CA ILE A 119 8.14 -13.38 25.43
C ILE A 119 7.46 -13.76 24.12
N CYS A 120 8.01 -14.71 23.38
CA CYS A 120 7.45 -15.17 22.10
C CYS A 120 7.14 -16.66 22.16
N ASP A 121 5.87 -17.03 22.18
CA ASP A 121 5.42 -18.40 21.94
C ASP A 121 5.12 -18.56 20.45
N PHE A 122 5.96 -19.30 19.72
CA PHE A 122 5.81 -19.44 18.28
C PHE A 122 5.66 -20.89 17.84
N SER A 123 4.90 -21.09 16.76
CA SER A 123 4.69 -22.40 16.15
C SER A 123 4.74 -22.29 14.63
N VAL A 124 5.45 -23.21 13.98
CA VAL A 124 5.57 -23.29 12.52
C VAL A 124 4.55 -24.27 11.96
N HIS A 125 3.79 -23.81 10.97
CA HIS A 125 2.72 -24.56 10.32
C HIS A 125 3.08 -24.85 8.87
N LEU A 126 2.95 -26.12 8.49
CA LEU A 126 3.08 -26.64 7.14
C LEU A 126 1.72 -27.18 6.71
N PRO A 127 0.82 -26.33 6.17
CA PRO A 127 -0.45 -26.82 5.68
C PRO A 127 -0.23 -27.79 4.50
N ASP A 128 -0.99 -28.88 4.48
CA ASP A 128 -0.98 -29.83 3.38
C ASP A 128 -1.28 -29.13 2.05
N LYS A 129 -0.67 -29.63 0.97
CA LYS A 129 -0.99 -29.20 -0.39
C LYS A 129 -2.44 -29.61 -0.67
N GLU A 130 -3.37 -28.65 -0.73
CA GLU A 130 -4.60 -28.88 -1.49
C GLU A 130 -4.20 -29.16 -2.95
N ASP A 131 -4.79 -30.18 -3.59
CA ASP A 131 -4.39 -30.72 -4.89
C ASP A 131 -3.98 -29.62 -5.91
N GLY A 132 -2.67 -29.58 -6.24
CA GLY A 132 -2.09 -28.65 -7.21
C GLY A 132 -1.74 -27.25 -6.69
N GLY A 133 -1.94 -26.96 -5.40
CA GLY A 133 -1.58 -25.69 -4.77
C GLY A 133 -0.10 -25.55 -4.38
N ILE A 134 0.40 -24.32 -4.37
CA ILE A 134 1.71 -23.98 -3.80
C ILE A 134 1.58 -24.02 -2.27
N ALA A 135 2.49 -24.74 -1.60
CA ALA A 135 2.54 -24.80 -0.14
C ALA A 135 2.68 -23.38 0.45
N ASN A 136 2.01 -23.12 1.58
CA ASN A 136 2.07 -21.82 2.26
C ASN A 136 2.59 -22.03 3.69
N PRO A 137 3.89 -22.35 3.85
CA PRO A 137 4.48 -22.46 5.18
C PRO A 137 4.40 -21.08 5.86
N HIS A 138 4.01 -21.07 7.12
CA HIS A 138 3.89 -19.85 7.92
C HIS A 138 4.17 -20.16 9.37
N PHE A 139 4.46 -19.14 10.16
CA PHE A 139 4.60 -19.29 11.60
C PHE A 139 3.69 -18.30 12.32
N HIS A 140 3.08 -18.80 13.39
CA HIS A 140 2.32 -17.98 14.31
C HIS A 140 3.18 -17.60 15.50
N VAL A 141 3.01 -16.38 16.00
CA VAL A 141 3.70 -15.90 17.19
C VAL A 141 2.66 -15.28 18.11
N MET A 142 2.65 -15.70 19.36
CA MET A 142 1.86 -15.07 20.42
C MET A 142 2.80 -14.43 21.44
N CYS A 143 2.56 -13.16 21.73
CA CYS A 143 3.31 -12.41 22.73
C CYS A 143 2.36 -11.84 23.79
N PRO A 144 2.63 -12.03 25.09
CA PRO A 144 1.86 -11.39 26.15
C PRO A 144 1.70 -9.88 25.92
N ILE A 145 0.50 -9.34 26.14
CA ILE A 145 0.23 -7.91 25.94
C ILE A 145 0.98 -7.03 26.96
N ARG A 146 1.34 -7.62 28.12
CA ARG A 146 2.01 -6.92 29.21
C ARG A 146 3.51 -7.13 29.12
N PRO A 147 4.31 -6.08 29.31
CA PRO A 147 5.73 -6.26 29.55
C PRO A 147 5.99 -6.83 30.94
N LEU A 148 7.20 -7.33 31.14
CA LEU A 148 7.71 -7.76 32.43
C LEU A 148 8.58 -6.68 33.06
N LYS A 149 8.49 -6.56 34.38
CA LYS A 149 9.45 -5.83 35.19
C LYS A 149 10.74 -6.64 35.31
N LYS A 150 11.84 -5.97 35.70
CA LYS A 150 13.13 -6.61 35.98
C LYS A 150 13.06 -7.74 37.02
N ASN A 151 12.05 -7.73 37.88
CA ASN A 151 11.83 -8.77 38.90
C ASN A 151 10.90 -9.91 38.43
N GLY A 152 10.61 -10.01 37.12
CA GLY A 152 9.80 -11.07 36.53
C GLY A 152 8.29 -10.96 36.75
N LYS A 153 7.80 -9.88 37.39
CA LYS A 153 6.35 -9.63 37.52
C LYS A 153 5.81 -8.86 36.32
N TRP A 154 4.56 -9.13 35.94
CA TRP A 154 3.83 -8.36 34.93
C TRP A 154 3.76 -6.87 35.28
N ASP A 155 4.07 -6.01 34.32
CA ASP A 155 3.93 -4.56 34.45
C ASP A 155 2.58 -4.05 33.94
N ALA A 156 2.33 -2.76 34.16
CA ALA A 156 1.23 -2.04 33.54
C ALA A 156 1.47 -1.89 32.04
N LYS A 157 0.41 -1.99 31.24
CA LYS A 157 0.43 -1.75 29.78
C LYS A 157 0.65 -0.27 29.44
N GLN A 158 0.27 0.60 30.35
CA GLN A 158 0.25 2.04 30.18
C GLN A 158 0.28 2.72 31.55
N HIS A 159 0.78 3.94 31.59
CA HIS A 159 0.76 4.80 32.77
C HIS A 159 0.07 6.13 32.44
N ARG A 160 -0.38 6.84 33.48
CA ARG A 160 -1.08 8.12 33.33
C ARG A 160 -0.06 9.25 33.28
N VAL A 161 -0.09 10.04 32.22
CA VAL A 161 0.69 11.29 32.09
C VAL A 161 -0.30 12.45 32.11
N TYR A 162 -0.26 13.26 33.17
CA TYR A 162 -1.16 14.41 33.32
C TYR A 162 -0.83 15.50 32.32
N VAL A 163 -1.87 16.16 31.78
CA VAL A 163 -1.71 17.31 30.90
C VAL A 163 -1.42 18.54 31.76
N LEU A 164 -0.37 19.28 31.38
CA LEU A 164 0.07 20.47 32.08
C LEU A 164 -0.27 21.72 31.27
N ASP A 165 -0.54 22.84 31.95
CA ASP A 165 -0.69 24.16 31.34
C ASP A 165 0.68 24.85 31.11
N GLU A 166 0.66 26.10 30.67
CA GLU A 166 1.86 26.91 30.39
C GLU A 166 2.72 27.17 31.64
N ASN A 167 2.16 27.03 32.84
CA ASN A 167 2.86 27.22 34.11
C ASN A 167 3.34 25.88 34.71
N GLY A 168 3.02 24.75 34.06
CA GLY A 168 3.36 23.42 34.55
C GLY A 168 2.33 22.84 35.53
N ASP A 169 1.18 23.48 35.71
CA ASP A 169 0.12 23.01 36.60
C ASP A 169 -0.80 22.01 35.90
N ARG A 170 -1.33 21.03 36.66
CA ARG A 170 -2.19 19.99 36.10
C ARG A 170 -3.54 20.56 35.68
N ILE A 171 -3.91 20.35 34.43
CA ILE A 171 -5.19 20.77 33.87
C ILE A 171 -6.32 19.90 34.41
N ARG A 172 -7.45 20.53 34.76
CA ARG A 172 -8.70 19.85 35.12
C ARG A 172 -9.72 19.95 33.98
N ASP A 173 -10.55 18.93 33.84
CA ASP A 173 -11.72 18.96 32.96
C ASP A 173 -12.87 19.75 33.62
N GLU A 174 -13.97 19.93 32.88
CA GLU A 174 -15.17 20.64 33.33
C GLU A 174 -15.82 20.01 34.59
N ALA A 175 -15.54 18.73 34.87
CA ALA A 175 -15.99 18.02 36.05
C ALA A 175 -14.99 18.13 37.23
N GLY A 176 -13.91 18.89 37.07
CA GLY A 176 -12.89 19.10 38.10
C GLY A 176 -11.87 17.97 38.24
N ASN A 177 -11.87 16.97 37.34
CA ASN A 177 -10.92 15.86 37.36
C ASN A 177 -9.66 16.22 36.58
N TYR A 178 -8.49 15.77 37.04
CA TYR A 178 -7.25 15.98 36.30
C TYR A 178 -7.23 15.22 34.96
N VAL A 179 -6.95 15.96 33.89
CA VAL A 179 -6.82 15.43 32.53
C VAL A 179 -5.50 14.68 32.40
N PHE A 180 -5.54 13.48 31.85
CA PHE A 180 -4.34 12.67 31.61
C PHE A 180 -4.44 11.91 30.30
N ASN A 181 -3.29 11.67 29.69
CA ASN A 181 -3.12 10.74 28.59
C ASN A 181 -2.66 9.39 29.14
N ALA A 182 -3.28 8.31 28.67
CA ALA A 182 -2.79 6.97 28.92
C ALA A 182 -1.65 6.69 27.93
N VAL A 183 -0.42 6.68 28.43
CA VAL A 183 0.79 6.49 27.61
C VAL A 183 1.24 5.03 27.74
N PRO A 184 1.33 4.26 26.65
CA PRO A 184 1.86 2.90 26.68
C PRO A 184 3.24 2.84 27.32
N THR A 185 3.48 1.81 28.12
CA THR A 185 4.81 1.56 28.74
C THR A 185 5.82 0.99 27.76
N THR A 186 5.36 0.48 26.62
CA THR A 186 6.18 -0.03 25.52
C THR A 186 5.78 0.61 24.19
N ASP A 187 6.62 0.45 23.19
CA ASP A 187 6.35 0.88 21.82
C ASP A 187 5.69 -0.21 20.97
N TRP A 188 5.50 -1.43 21.50
CA TRP A 188 5.04 -2.62 20.77
C TRP A 188 3.74 -2.42 19.98
N GLY A 189 2.88 -1.51 20.42
CA GLY A 189 1.60 -1.20 19.78
C GLY A 189 1.62 -0.02 18.80
N ARG A 190 2.79 0.59 18.55
CA ARG A 190 2.91 1.75 17.65
C ARG A 190 2.93 1.31 16.18
N PRO A 191 2.25 2.05 15.27
CA PRO A 191 2.30 1.77 13.84
C PRO A 191 3.71 1.73 13.27
N GLU A 192 4.60 2.61 13.76
CA GLU A 192 5.99 2.71 13.32
C GLU A 192 6.77 1.43 13.68
N THR A 193 6.57 0.91 14.89
CA THR A 193 7.20 -0.34 15.34
C THR A 193 6.73 -1.55 14.50
N LEU A 194 5.45 -1.59 14.12
CA LEU A 194 4.96 -2.64 13.21
C LEU A 194 5.60 -2.53 11.81
N GLU A 195 5.80 -1.32 11.30
CA GLU A 195 6.48 -1.09 10.02
C GLU A 195 7.96 -1.52 10.08
N GLU A 196 8.65 -1.23 11.18
CA GLU A 196 10.02 -1.69 11.43
C GLU A 196 10.11 -3.22 11.42
N TRP A 197 9.24 -3.92 12.14
CA TRP A 197 9.20 -5.39 12.17
C TRP A 197 8.92 -5.98 10.79
N ARG A 198 7.99 -5.37 10.06
CA ARG A 198 7.66 -5.79 8.69
C ARG A 198 8.85 -5.66 7.76
N LYS A 199 9.55 -4.53 7.81
CA LYS A 199 10.77 -4.29 7.04
C LYS A 199 11.87 -5.28 7.44
N ALA A 200 12.12 -5.46 8.73
CA ALA A 200 13.16 -6.35 9.24
C ALA A 200 12.94 -7.81 8.77
N TRP A 201 11.70 -8.30 8.76
CA TRP A 201 11.40 -9.63 8.21
C TRP A 201 11.72 -9.73 6.71
N ALA A 202 11.31 -8.72 5.92
CA ALA A 202 11.61 -8.68 4.49
C ALA A 202 13.12 -8.67 4.23
N ASP A 203 13.85 -7.83 4.95
CA ASP A 203 15.31 -7.70 4.83
C ASP A 203 16.02 -9.01 5.17
N LEU A 204 15.60 -9.68 6.26
CA LEU A 204 16.19 -10.94 6.69
C LEU A 204 15.98 -12.07 5.66
N CYS A 205 14.76 -12.20 5.11
CA CYS A 205 14.52 -13.13 4.02
C CYS A 205 15.31 -12.77 2.76
N ASN A 206 15.40 -11.49 2.39
CA ASN A 206 16.13 -11.04 1.21
C ASN A 206 17.64 -11.28 1.33
N ALA A 207 18.22 -11.08 2.51
CA ALA A 207 19.61 -11.43 2.78
C ALA A 207 19.84 -12.93 2.58
N ARG A 208 18.94 -13.78 3.09
CA ARG A 208 19.02 -15.22 2.88
C ARG A 208 18.82 -15.64 1.43
N PHE A 209 17.98 -14.94 0.65
CA PHE A 209 17.88 -15.16 -0.79
C PHE A 209 19.19 -14.83 -1.51
N GLU A 210 19.83 -13.71 -1.17
CA GLU A 210 21.12 -13.28 -1.72
C GLU A 210 22.22 -14.30 -1.41
N GLU A 211 22.35 -14.73 -0.15
CA GLU A 211 23.32 -15.75 0.28
C GLU A 211 23.21 -17.06 -0.51
N LYS A 212 21.99 -17.43 -0.90
CA LYS A 212 21.71 -18.64 -1.69
C LYS A 212 21.80 -18.40 -3.21
N GLY A 213 22.16 -17.19 -3.65
CA GLY A 213 22.24 -16.82 -5.07
C GLY A 213 20.88 -16.82 -5.78
N LEU A 214 19.77 -16.68 -5.04
CA LEU A 214 18.43 -16.66 -5.59
C LEU A 214 18.08 -15.25 -6.06
N SER A 215 17.38 -15.12 -7.19
CA SER A 215 16.98 -13.82 -7.76
C SER A 215 15.65 -13.28 -7.22
N CYS A 216 14.90 -14.08 -6.44
CA CYS A 216 13.62 -13.66 -5.87
C CYS A 216 13.80 -12.68 -4.71
N ARG A 217 12.93 -11.68 -4.61
CA ARG A 217 12.91 -10.72 -3.49
C ARG A 217 11.48 -10.52 -3.00
N ILE A 218 11.35 -10.21 -1.71
CA ILE A 218 10.08 -9.84 -1.08
C ILE A 218 10.16 -8.41 -0.56
N ASP A 219 9.03 -7.72 -0.53
CA ASP A 219 8.95 -6.35 -0.02
C ASP A 219 7.70 -6.21 0.85
N HIS A 220 7.86 -5.55 1.99
CA HIS A 220 6.81 -5.35 2.98
C HIS A 220 5.77 -4.30 2.57
N ARG A 221 6.13 -3.43 1.63
CA ARG A 221 5.29 -2.33 1.14
C ARG A 221 4.24 -2.86 0.18
N SER A 222 3.12 -2.15 0.05
CA SER A 222 2.13 -2.44 -1.00
C SER A 222 2.72 -2.21 -2.39
N TYR A 223 2.15 -2.84 -3.42
CA TYR A 223 2.55 -2.58 -4.82
C TYR A 223 2.54 -1.09 -5.16
N GLU A 224 1.53 -0.35 -4.69
CA GLU A 224 1.45 1.11 -4.83
C GLU A 224 2.69 1.83 -4.24
N ARG A 225 3.09 1.47 -3.01
CA ARG A 225 4.27 2.06 -2.34
C ARG A 225 5.60 1.62 -2.96
N GLN A 226 5.60 0.54 -3.74
CA GLN A 226 6.75 0.10 -4.53
C GLN A 226 6.80 0.77 -5.91
N GLY A 227 5.75 1.49 -6.32
CA GLY A 227 5.60 1.97 -7.70
C GLY A 227 5.28 0.85 -8.70
N ILE A 228 4.89 -0.34 -8.21
CA ILE A 228 4.49 -1.46 -9.05
C ILE A 228 3.02 -1.29 -9.42
N GLU A 229 2.78 -1.04 -10.69
CA GLU A 229 1.44 -0.99 -11.26
C GLU A 229 0.88 -2.41 -11.46
N GLN A 230 0.51 -3.03 -10.34
CA GLN A 230 -0.16 -4.33 -10.25
C GLN A 230 -1.30 -4.25 -9.24
N LEU A 231 -2.47 -4.80 -9.60
CA LEU A 231 -3.62 -4.86 -8.70
C LEU A 231 -3.43 -6.02 -7.70
N PRO A 232 -3.53 -5.78 -6.38
CA PRO A 232 -3.45 -6.84 -5.38
C PRO A 232 -4.74 -7.66 -5.38
N THR A 233 -4.61 -8.99 -5.26
CA THR A 233 -5.74 -9.90 -5.05
C THR A 233 -6.32 -9.78 -3.65
N VAL A 234 -7.60 -10.13 -3.48
CA VAL A 234 -8.29 -10.14 -2.19
C VAL A 234 -8.19 -11.52 -1.54
N HIS A 235 -7.99 -11.58 -0.22
CA HIS A 235 -7.99 -12.85 0.51
C HIS A 235 -9.39 -13.50 0.50
N GLU A 236 -9.47 -14.70 -0.07
CA GLU A 236 -10.71 -15.47 -0.23
C GLU A 236 -11.19 -16.07 1.10
N GLY A 237 -10.25 -16.60 1.89
CA GLY A 237 -10.53 -17.37 3.09
C GLY A 237 -10.95 -18.83 2.81
N PRO A 238 -10.90 -19.71 3.82
CA PRO A 238 -11.11 -21.17 3.62
C PRO A 238 -12.49 -21.53 3.09
N ALA A 239 -13.54 -20.80 3.49
CA ALA A 239 -14.91 -21.07 3.06
C ALA A 239 -15.09 -20.82 1.54
N VAL A 240 -14.55 -19.71 1.04
CA VAL A 240 -14.61 -19.36 -0.39
C VAL A 240 -13.81 -20.36 -1.21
N ARG A 241 -12.59 -20.72 -0.78
CA ARG A 241 -11.80 -21.74 -1.48
C ARG A 241 -12.52 -23.08 -1.57
N ARG A 242 -13.16 -23.54 -0.49
CA ARG A 242 -13.95 -24.79 -0.50
C ARG A 242 -15.14 -24.72 -1.46
N MET A 243 -15.79 -23.56 -1.60
CA MET A 243 -16.87 -23.36 -2.57
C MET A 243 -16.33 -23.44 -4.01
N GLU A 244 -15.25 -22.71 -4.30
CA GLU A 244 -14.60 -22.70 -5.62
C GLU A 244 -14.05 -24.08 -6.02
N ALA A 245 -13.48 -24.82 -5.08
CA ALA A 245 -13.00 -26.20 -5.30
C ALA A 245 -14.13 -27.18 -5.67
N ARG A 246 -15.37 -26.90 -5.23
CA ARG A 246 -16.58 -27.63 -5.62
C ARG A 246 -17.21 -27.10 -6.92
N GLY A 247 -16.53 -26.20 -7.63
CA GLY A 247 -17.01 -25.56 -8.86
C GLY A 247 -18.05 -24.46 -8.64
N ILE A 248 -18.31 -24.05 -7.39
CA ILE A 248 -19.25 -22.96 -7.07
C ILE A 248 -18.50 -21.63 -7.17
N ARG A 249 -18.85 -20.84 -8.19
CA ARG A 249 -18.28 -19.50 -8.38
C ARG A 249 -18.78 -18.55 -7.28
N THR A 250 -17.86 -17.72 -6.80
CA THR A 250 -18.09 -16.71 -5.78
C THR A 250 -17.67 -15.34 -6.29
N ASP A 251 -18.29 -14.27 -5.80
CA ASP A 251 -17.94 -12.89 -6.16
C ASP A 251 -16.45 -12.60 -5.89
N LYS A 252 -15.92 -13.14 -4.79
CA LYS A 252 -14.49 -13.00 -4.43
C LYS A 252 -13.58 -13.75 -5.41
N GLY A 253 -13.93 -14.98 -5.78
CA GLY A 253 -13.17 -15.76 -6.75
C GLY A 253 -13.19 -15.13 -8.14
N ASP A 254 -14.33 -14.58 -8.56
CA ASP A 254 -14.48 -13.86 -9.82
C ASP A 254 -13.67 -12.57 -9.86
N LEU A 255 -13.68 -11.80 -8.76
CA LEU A 255 -12.82 -10.63 -8.61
C LEU A 255 -11.33 -10.99 -8.75
N ASN A 256 -10.88 -12.05 -8.06
CA ASN A 256 -9.48 -12.48 -8.15
C ASN A 256 -9.09 -13.01 -9.53
N ARG A 257 -9.99 -13.72 -10.23
CA ARG A 257 -9.79 -14.11 -11.64
C ARG A 257 -9.62 -12.89 -12.53
N TRP A 258 -10.49 -11.89 -12.38
CA TRP A 258 -10.41 -10.62 -13.11
C TRP A 258 -9.09 -9.89 -12.83
N ILE A 259 -8.70 -9.73 -11.56
CA ILE A 259 -7.42 -9.12 -11.16
C ILE A 259 -6.23 -9.82 -11.81
N LYS A 260 -6.19 -11.16 -11.78
CA LYS A 260 -5.11 -11.95 -12.41
C LYS A 260 -5.07 -11.72 -13.93
N ALA A 261 -6.22 -11.73 -14.60
CA ALA A 261 -6.31 -11.48 -16.03
C ALA A 261 -5.84 -10.05 -16.40
N THR A 262 -6.28 -9.05 -15.66
CA THR A 262 -5.86 -7.65 -15.84
C THR A 262 -4.37 -7.47 -15.61
N ASN A 263 -3.79 -8.06 -14.56
CA ASN A 263 -2.36 -8.01 -14.30
C ASN A 263 -1.53 -8.67 -15.42
N SER A 264 -1.99 -9.80 -15.96
CA SER A 264 -1.35 -10.44 -17.12
C SER A 264 -1.43 -9.58 -18.38
N MET A 265 -2.57 -8.95 -18.63
CA MET A 265 -2.74 -8.00 -19.74
C MET A 265 -1.77 -6.81 -19.60
N LEU A 266 -1.72 -6.16 -18.43
CA LEU A 266 -0.82 -5.04 -18.16
C LEU A 266 0.66 -5.41 -18.39
N ARG A 267 1.09 -6.59 -17.92
CA ARG A 267 2.46 -7.09 -18.17
C ARG A 267 2.73 -7.28 -19.66
N SER A 268 1.80 -7.88 -20.40
CA SER A 268 1.97 -8.08 -21.85
C SER A 268 2.08 -6.75 -22.61
N ILE A 269 1.31 -5.74 -22.21
CA ILE A 269 1.35 -4.40 -22.81
C ILE A 269 2.70 -3.75 -22.54
N ARG A 270 3.22 -3.81 -21.30
CA ARG A 270 4.55 -3.27 -20.97
C ARG A 270 5.67 -3.97 -21.72
N GLN A 271 5.65 -5.30 -21.81
CA GLN A 271 6.65 -6.05 -22.58
C GLN A 271 6.63 -5.65 -24.06
N LYS A 272 5.45 -5.48 -24.66
CA LYS A 272 5.33 -4.99 -26.04
C LYS A 272 5.88 -3.57 -26.19
N ILE A 273 5.57 -2.64 -25.26
CA ILE A 273 6.11 -1.27 -25.27
C ILE A 273 7.64 -1.30 -25.18
N SER A 274 8.20 -2.07 -24.25
CA SER A 274 9.65 -2.20 -24.09
C SER A 274 10.32 -2.78 -25.33
N GLY A 275 9.72 -3.82 -25.94
CA GLY A 275 10.22 -4.40 -27.19
C GLY A 275 10.19 -3.40 -28.35
N LEU A 276 9.11 -2.62 -28.46
CA LEU A 276 9.01 -1.54 -29.45
C LEU A 276 10.05 -0.43 -29.20
N MET A 277 10.36 -0.11 -27.95
CA MET A 277 11.41 0.86 -27.61
C MET A 277 12.80 0.36 -28.00
N VAL A 278 13.15 -0.90 -27.69
CA VAL A 278 14.44 -1.47 -28.12
C VAL A 278 14.54 -1.49 -29.64
N TRP A 279 13.48 -1.92 -30.33
CA TRP A 279 13.43 -1.89 -31.79
C TRP A 279 13.57 -0.47 -32.35
N LEU A 280 12.94 0.53 -31.72
CA LEU A 280 13.07 1.94 -32.10
C LEU A 280 14.50 2.44 -31.92
N THR A 281 15.17 2.05 -30.83
CA THR A 281 16.59 2.38 -30.58
C THR A 281 17.51 1.73 -31.61
N GLU A 282 17.34 0.45 -31.91
CA GLU A 282 18.12 -0.26 -32.94
C GLU A 282 17.88 0.32 -34.34
N ALA A 283 16.64 0.70 -34.64
CA ALA A 283 16.29 1.38 -35.89
C ALA A 283 16.95 2.76 -35.97
N LYS A 284 16.99 3.50 -34.85
CA LYS A 284 17.68 4.79 -34.73
C LYS A 284 19.19 4.65 -34.91
N GLU A 285 19.83 3.65 -34.30
CA GLU A 285 21.27 3.39 -34.44
C GLU A 285 21.67 3.06 -35.88
N LYS A 286 20.88 2.20 -36.55
CA LYS A 286 21.06 1.89 -37.98
C LYS A 286 20.86 3.12 -38.87
N LEU A 287 19.94 4.00 -38.48
CA LEU A 287 19.69 5.26 -39.18
C LEU A 287 20.82 6.28 -38.95
N THR A 288 21.44 6.33 -37.77
CA THR A 288 22.59 7.22 -37.48
C THR A 288 23.91 6.76 -38.10
N ALA A 289 24.06 5.47 -38.43
CA ALA A 289 25.24 4.94 -39.13
C ALA A 289 25.27 5.26 -40.63
N ALA A 290 24.13 5.62 -41.22
CA ALA A 290 24.01 6.20 -42.55
C ALA A 290 23.87 7.73 -42.40
N GLN A 291 24.68 8.51 -43.11
CA GLN A 291 24.73 9.98 -43.02
C GLN A 291 23.35 10.63 -42.80
N SER A 292 23.19 11.37 -41.71
CA SER A 292 21.92 11.96 -41.28
C SER A 292 21.31 12.81 -42.40
N PRO A 293 20.10 12.51 -42.90
CA PRO A 293 19.39 13.42 -43.77
C PRO A 293 18.96 14.67 -43.00
N ASP A 294 19.04 15.81 -43.67
CA ASP A 294 18.56 17.10 -43.16
C ASP A 294 17.04 17.01 -42.88
N LEU A 295 16.62 17.40 -41.68
CA LEU A 295 15.21 17.37 -41.23
C LEU A 295 14.28 18.08 -42.23
N ALA A 296 14.78 19.14 -42.86
CA ALA A 296 14.08 19.88 -43.90
C ALA A 296 13.86 19.04 -45.16
N GLN A 297 14.83 18.20 -45.53
CA GLN A 297 14.76 17.29 -46.68
C GLN A 297 13.77 16.16 -46.43
N ALA A 298 13.78 15.55 -45.24
CA ALA A 298 12.82 14.51 -44.88
C ALA A 298 11.36 15.03 -44.91
N LEU A 299 11.14 16.24 -44.37
CA LEU A 299 9.83 16.87 -44.39
C LEU A 299 9.40 17.28 -45.82
N ALA A 300 10.33 17.80 -46.63
CA ALA A 300 10.07 18.12 -48.04
C ALA A 300 9.73 16.86 -48.86
N ALA A 301 10.43 15.74 -48.60
CA ALA A 301 10.17 14.46 -49.26
C ALA A 301 8.75 13.95 -48.95
N TYR A 302 8.30 14.02 -47.69
CA TYR A 302 6.92 13.67 -47.30
C TYR A 302 5.87 14.44 -48.13
N TYR A 303 6.00 15.77 -48.19
CA TYR A 303 5.05 16.62 -48.90
C TYR A 303 5.15 16.49 -50.43
N SER A 304 6.33 16.16 -50.96
CA SER A 304 6.51 15.85 -52.38
C SER A 304 5.71 14.61 -52.81
N VAL A 305 5.78 13.52 -52.03
CA VAL A 305 4.97 12.31 -52.26
C VAL A 305 3.48 12.61 -52.18
N ARG A 306 3.08 13.38 -51.17
CA ARG A 306 1.68 13.81 -50.99
C ARG A 306 1.17 14.70 -52.14
N ASN A 307 2.05 15.52 -52.73
CA ASN A 307 1.73 16.35 -53.89
C ASN A 307 1.61 15.55 -55.19
N ALA A 308 2.41 14.48 -55.36
CA ALA A 308 2.29 13.57 -56.49
C ALA A 308 0.93 12.86 -56.52
N GLY A 309 0.37 12.53 -55.35
CA GLY A 309 -0.96 11.95 -55.21
C GLY A 309 -2.13 12.95 -55.15
N ALA A 310 -1.90 14.26 -55.29
CA ALA A 310 -2.93 15.28 -55.12
C ALA A 310 -3.71 15.58 -56.43
N TYR A 311 -5.03 15.32 -56.41
CA TYR A 311 -5.93 15.45 -57.57
C TYR A 311 -6.34 16.90 -57.94
N SER A 312 -5.95 17.91 -57.16
CA SER A 312 -6.31 19.31 -57.42
C SER A 312 -5.23 20.31 -57.01
N GLN A 313 -5.21 21.48 -57.67
CA GLN A 313 -4.29 22.57 -57.31
C GLN A 313 -4.56 23.10 -55.90
N LYS A 314 -5.82 23.12 -55.45
CA LYS A 314 -6.19 23.48 -54.08
C LYS A 314 -5.54 22.55 -53.04
N ALA A 315 -5.47 21.25 -53.33
CA ALA A 315 -4.81 20.28 -52.45
C ALA A 315 -3.29 20.48 -52.39
N LYS A 316 -2.64 20.79 -53.52
CA LYS A 316 -1.20 21.09 -53.60
C LYS A 316 -0.84 22.37 -52.84
N VAL A 317 -1.63 23.43 -52.99
CA VAL A 317 -1.47 24.68 -52.20
C VAL A 317 -1.69 24.43 -50.71
N GLY A 318 -2.67 23.61 -50.34
CA GLY A 318 -2.90 23.22 -48.94
C GLY A 318 -1.74 22.42 -48.33
N ASN A 319 -1.10 21.56 -49.10
CA ASN A 319 0.09 20.81 -48.68
C ASN A 319 1.29 21.75 -48.48
N LEU A 320 1.53 22.68 -49.40
CA LEU A 320 2.60 23.69 -49.27
C LEU A 320 2.43 24.54 -48.02
N LYS A 321 1.20 24.99 -47.73
CA LYS A 321 0.89 25.75 -46.52
C LYS A 321 1.24 24.97 -45.26
N ARG A 322 0.87 23.69 -45.19
CA ARG A 322 1.18 22.82 -44.03
C ARG A 322 2.68 22.58 -43.87
N TYR A 323 3.41 22.40 -44.98
CA TYR A 323 4.87 22.30 -44.96
C TYR A 323 5.50 23.55 -44.35
N THR A 324 5.10 24.74 -44.80
CA THR A 324 5.60 26.00 -44.23
C THR A 324 5.23 26.18 -42.76
N GLU A 325 4.03 25.75 -42.34
CA GLU A 325 3.60 25.80 -40.94
C GLU A 325 4.39 24.84 -40.04
N ASP A 326 4.67 23.62 -40.51
CA ASP A 326 5.48 22.64 -39.79
C ASP A 326 6.93 23.12 -39.66
N PHE A 327 7.50 23.65 -40.75
CA PHE A 327 8.88 24.16 -40.77
C PHE A 327 9.04 25.38 -39.84
N ALA A 328 8.15 26.37 -39.94
CA ALA A 328 8.17 27.54 -39.06
C ALA A 328 7.99 27.16 -37.59
N PHE A 329 7.19 26.13 -37.30
CA PHE A 329 7.03 25.62 -35.94
C PHE A 329 8.33 25.00 -35.41
N LEU A 330 9.02 24.16 -36.20
CA LEU A 330 10.31 23.58 -35.82
C LEU A 330 11.38 24.64 -35.62
N GLU A 331 11.46 25.61 -36.52
CA GLU A 331 12.40 26.75 -36.45
C GLU A 331 12.15 27.57 -35.17
N SER A 332 10.89 27.85 -34.83
CA SER A 332 10.54 28.57 -33.59
C SER A 332 10.96 27.85 -32.31
N LYS A 333 11.20 26.53 -32.38
CA LYS A 333 11.67 25.69 -31.28
C LYS A 333 13.17 25.36 -31.36
N GLY A 334 13.87 25.86 -32.39
CA GLY A 334 15.29 25.58 -32.61
C GLY A 334 15.59 24.13 -33.01
N ILE A 335 14.61 23.42 -33.59
CA ILE A 335 14.75 22.02 -33.98
C ILE A 335 15.18 21.96 -35.44
N LEU A 336 16.44 21.57 -35.68
CA LEU A 336 17.08 21.56 -37.00
C LEU A 336 17.43 20.15 -37.49
N THR A 337 17.53 19.17 -36.57
CA THR A 337 17.86 17.78 -36.92
C THR A 337 16.78 16.80 -36.47
N ILE A 338 16.76 15.62 -37.10
CA ILE A 338 15.85 14.52 -36.72
C ILE A 338 16.10 14.08 -35.27
N ASP A 339 17.37 14.04 -34.85
CA ASP A 339 17.73 13.72 -33.47
C ASP A 339 17.18 14.75 -32.48
N GLN A 340 17.32 16.05 -32.80
CA GLN A 340 16.74 17.12 -31.99
C GLN A 340 15.22 17.00 -31.92
N LEU A 341 14.54 16.63 -33.02
CA LEU A 341 13.10 16.41 -33.01
C LEU A 341 12.72 15.26 -32.07
N HIS A 342 13.42 14.13 -32.13
CA HIS A 342 13.16 12.97 -31.26
C HIS A 342 13.44 13.28 -29.78
N GLU A 343 14.55 13.96 -29.49
CA GLU A 343 14.88 14.41 -28.12
C GLU A 343 13.82 15.38 -27.58
N PHE A 344 13.36 16.33 -28.38
CA PHE A 344 12.33 17.28 -27.98
C PHE A 344 10.97 16.59 -27.75
N VAL A 345 10.59 15.64 -28.61
CA VAL A 345 9.38 14.83 -28.42
C VAL A 345 9.46 14.03 -27.14
N PHE A 346 10.61 13.43 -26.84
CA PHE A 346 10.83 12.66 -25.62
C PHE A 346 10.71 13.56 -24.38
N ALA A 347 11.46 14.66 -24.34
CA ALA A 347 11.43 15.62 -23.22
C ALA A 347 10.04 16.22 -23.00
N MET A 348 9.31 16.56 -24.07
CA MET A 348 7.93 17.06 -23.94
C MET A 348 6.94 15.96 -23.52
N SER A 349 7.14 14.71 -23.95
CA SER A 349 6.33 13.58 -23.48
C SER A 349 6.51 13.35 -21.98
N ASP A 350 7.75 13.43 -21.50
CA ASP A 350 8.11 13.29 -20.08
C ASP A 350 7.50 14.42 -19.25
N LYS A 351 7.64 15.67 -19.72
CA LYS A 351 7.02 16.84 -19.08
C LYS A 351 5.49 16.73 -18.99
N VAL A 352 4.82 16.24 -20.03
CA VAL A 352 3.36 16.00 -20.02
C VAL A 352 3.00 14.89 -19.03
N PHE A 353 3.81 13.84 -18.93
CA PHE A 353 3.61 12.76 -17.98
C PHE A 353 3.74 13.24 -16.53
N ASP A 354 4.78 14.02 -16.23
CA ASP A 354 5.03 14.58 -14.90
C ASP A 354 3.93 15.54 -14.47
N LEU A 355 3.57 16.49 -15.32
CA LEU A 355 2.49 17.45 -15.03
C LEU A 355 1.14 16.74 -14.84
N ASN A 356 0.81 15.72 -15.64
CA ASN A 356 -0.42 14.94 -15.44
C ASN A 356 -0.41 14.13 -14.13
N SER A 357 0.73 13.54 -13.80
CA SER A 357 0.89 12.77 -12.56
C SER A 357 0.76 13.68 -11.33
N SER A 358 1.42 14.84 -11.38
CA SER A 358 1.36 15.89 -10.35
C SER A 358 -0.05 16.44 -10.17
N THR A 359 -0.73 16.85 -11.25
CA THR A 359 -2.10 17.38 -11.21
C THR A 359 -3.10 16.35 -10.66
N LYS A 360 -2.97 15.06 -11.03
CA LYS A 360 -3.81 13.97 -10.48
C LYS A 360 -3.59 13.76 -8.99
N ALA A 361 -2.34 13.79 -8.53
CA ALA A 361 -2.00 13.66 -7.11
C ALA A 361 -2.62 14.83 -6.31
N LYS A 362 -2.46 16.07 -6.78
CA LYS A 362 -3.07 17.25 -6.17
C LYS A 362 -4.60 17.17 -6.15
N ALA A 363 -5.24 16.74 -7.23
CA ALA A 363 -6.70 16.56 -7.27
C ALA A 363 -7.20 15.56 -6.21
N SER A 364 -6.49 14.45 -6.03
CA SER A 364 -6.79 13.47 -4.98
C SER A 364 -6.63 14.06 -3.58
N GLN A 365 -5.55 14.82 -3.34
CA GLN A 365 -5.30 15.45 -2.05
C GLN A 365 -6.32 16.55 -1.73
N MET A 366 -6.68 17.39 -2.71
CA MET A 366 -7.75 18.38 -2.57
C MET A 366 -9.09 17.73 -2.21
N LYS A 367 -9.42 16.59 -2.82
CA LYS A 367 -10.64 15.84 -2.46
C LYS A 367 -10.63 15.40 -1.00
N LYS A 368 -9.51 14.83 -0.53
CA LYS A 368 -9.35 14.42 0.88
C LYS A 368 -9.49 15.60 1.83
N LEU A 369 -8.86 16.74 1.53
CA LEU A 369 -8.96 17.95 2.35
C LEU A 369 -10.39 18.49 2.39
N LYS A 370 -11.10 18.54 1.25
CA LYS A 370 -12.52 18.93 1.19
C LYS A 370 -13.39 18.02 2.07
N ASP A 371 -13.17 16.71 2.02
CA ASP A 371 -13.90 15.74 2.85
C ASP A 371 -13.61 15.96 4.34
N LEU A 372 -12.35 16.23 4.72
CA LEU A 372 -11.96 16.53 6.10
C LEU A 372 -12.57 17.85 6.62
N ILE A 373 -12.55 18.90 5.81
CA ILE A 373 -13.17 20.19 6.13
C ILE A 373 -14.67 19.99 6.39
N ARG A 374 -15.37 19.31 5.47
CA ARG A 374 -16.79 18.98 5.63
C ARG A 374 -17.06 18.19 6.91
N LEU A 375 -16.24 17.17 7.22
CA LEU A 375 -16.38 16.40 8.44
C LEU A 375 -16.17 17.25 9.70
N ALA A 376 -15.24 18.21 9.67
CA ALA A 376 -15.04 19.13 10.80
C ALA A 376 -16.18 20.14 10.97
N GLU A 377 -16.76 20.63 9.88
CA GLU A 377 -17.97 21.46 9.90
C GLU A 377 -19.16 20.68 10.49
N ASP A 378 -19.39 19.46 10.03
CA ASP A 378 -20.42 18.57 10.58
C ASP A 378 -20.17 18.27 12.07
N TYR A 379 -18.93 18.02 12.46
CA TYR A 379 -18.57 17.82 13.86
C TYR A 379 -18.90 19.05 14.72
N THR A 380 -18.52 20.25 14.26
CA THR A 380 -18.77 21.52 14.97
C THR A 380 -20.25 21.82 15.07
N ARG A 381 -21.02 21.55 14.01
CA ARG A 381 -22.48 21.75 13.96
C ARG A 381 -23.24 20.78 14.88
N LEU A 382 -22.80 19.53 14.97
CA LEU A 382 -23.49 18.48 15.72
C LEU A 382 -23.06 18.41 17.20
N LYS A 383 -21.88 18.92 17.54
CA LYS A 383 -21.33 18.89 18.90
C LYS A 383 -22.27 19.51 19.96
N PRO A 384 -22.87 20.70 19.76
CA PRO A 384 -23.79 21.28 20.74
C PRO A 384 -25.02 20.42 21.04
N ILE A 385 -25.51 19.65 20.05
CA ILE A 385 -26.66 18.74 20.23
C ILE A 385 -26.28 17.57 21.14
N VAL A 386 -25.07 17.03 20.98
CA VAL A 386 -24.58 15.95 21.84
C VAL A 386 -24.22 16.46 23.25
N ASP A 387 -23.64 17.67 23.35
CA ASP A 387 -23.31 18.29 24.64
C ASP A 387 -24.58 18.65 25.45
N ALA A 388 -25.70 18.93 24.77
CA ALA A 388 -26.98 19.24 25.40
C ALA A 388 -27.75 18.00 25.94
N ILE A 389 -27.21 16.79 25.78
CA ILE A 389 -27.83 15.58 26.33
C ILE A 389 -27.83 15.66 27.88
N PRO A 390 -29.00 15.61 28.54
CA PRO A 390 -29.07 15.72 30.00
C PRO A 390 -28.22 14.67 30.72
N ALA A 391 -27.48 15.08 31.76
CA ALA A 391 -26.62 14.21 32.55
C ALA A 391 -27.40 13.07 33.26
N LYS A 392 -26.72 11.95 33.52
CA LYS A 392 -27.31 10.79 34.22
C LYS A 392 -27.51 11.11 35.71
N GLY A 393 -28.64 11.71 36.04
CA GLY A 393 -29.11 11.92 37.41
C GLY A 393 -30.59 12.29 37.42
N GLY A 394 -31.47 11.41 37.92
CA GLY A 394 -32.87 11.69 38.23
C GLY A 394 -33.87 11.96 37.09
N PHE A 395 -33.43 12.33 35.89
CA PHE A 395 -34.31 12.77 34.78
C PHE A 395 -34.31 11.83 33.56
N GLY A 396 -34.36 10.51 33.77
CA GLY A 396 -34.30 9.50 32.69
C GLY A 396 -35.29 9.73 31.55
N LYS A 397 -36.54 10.10 31.86
CA LYS A 397 -37.58 10.37 30.85
C LYS A 397 -37.27 11.58 29.95
N LYS A 398 -36.60 12.62 30.46
CA LYS A 398 -36.19 13.79 29.65
C LYS A 398 -35.01 13.46 28.75
N GLN A 399 -34.06 12.66 29.25
CA GLN A 399 -32.91 12.20 28.47
C GLN A 399 -33.33 11.28 27.32
N GLU A 400 -34.22 10.32 27.58
CA GLU A 400 -34.77 9.42 26.55
C GLU A 400 -35.56 10.19 25.49
N LYS A 401 -36.40 11.14 25.91
CA LYS A 401 -37.12 12.02 24.99
C LYS A 401 -36.19 12.84 24.10
N TYR A 402 -35.18 13.50 24.68
CA TYR A 402 -34.19 14.28 23.93
C TYR A 402 -33.39 13.42 22.94
N LYS A 403 -32.97 12.23 23.36
CA LYS A 403 -32.28 11.27 22.47
C LYS A 403 -33.17 10.78 21.33
N ALA A 404 -34.46 10.59 21.57
CA ALA A 404 -35.41 10.21 20.52
C ALA A 404 -35.66 11.37 19.53
N GLU A 405 -35.74 12.61 20.03
CA GLU A 405 -35.92 13.83 19.22
C GLU A 405 -34.69 14.16 18.35
N HIS A 406 -33.48 13.79 18.78
CA HIS A 406 -32.21 14.07 18.10
C HIS A 406 -31.43 12.81 17.69
N ASP A 407 -32.12 11.67 17.54
CA ASP A 407 -31.52 10.35 17.29
C ASP A 407 -30.65 10.34 16.02
N SER A 408 -31.11 11.00 14.95
CA SER A 408 -30.38 11.10 13.68
C SER A 408 -29.08 11.89 13.82
N GLU A 409 -29.14 13.06 14.45
CA GLU A 409 -28.03 13.98 14.67
C GLU A 409 -26.98 13.36 15.59
N ILE A 410 -27.42 12.67 16.64
CA ILE A 410 -26.54 11.95 17.57
C ILE A 410 -25.81 10.81 16.83
N ARG A 411 -26.53 10.02 16.02
CA ARG A 411 -25.89 8.98 15.18
C ARG A 411 -24.90 9.59 14.19
N GLN A 412 -25.27 10.69 13.54
CA GLN A 412 -24.41 11.38 12.59
C GLN A 412 -23.15 11.90 13.27
N PHE A 413 -23.26 12.49 14.47
CA PHE A 413 -22.12 12.97 15.25
C PHE A 413 -21.12 11.86 15.52
N TYR A 414 -21.56 10.71 16.05
CA TYR A 414 -20.67 9.60 16.34
C TYR A 414 -20.09 8.96 15.06
N ALA A 415 -20.83 8.96 13.95
CA ALA A 415 -20.32 8.51 12.67
C ALA A 415 -19.22 9.44 12.12
N VAL A 416 -19.42 10.76 12.20
CA VAL A 416 -18.44 11.79 11.82
C VAL A 416 -17.22 11.73 12.73
N LYS A 417 -17.41 11.66 14.04
CA LYS A 417 -16.35 11.50 15.03
C LYS A 417 -15.50 10.27 14.72
N ARG A 418 -16.11 9.11 14.47
CA ARG A 418 -15.39 7.89 14.10
C ARG A 418 -14.60 8.04 12.80
N LYS A 419 -15.14 8.74 11.80
CA LYS A 419 -14.43 9.00 10.53
C LYS A 419 -13.22 9.90 10.74
N LEU A 420 -13.35 10.94 11.58
CA LEU A 420 -12.23 11.82 11.96
C LEU A 420 -11.18 11.07 12.79
N ASP A 421 -11.60 10.25 13.76
CA ASP A 421 -10.72 9.42 14.58
C ASP A 421 -9.91 8.43 13.69
N ASN A 422 -10.59 7.77 12.73
CA ASN A 422 -9.96 6.84 11.78
C ASN A 422 -9.04 7.52 10.75
N ALA A 423 -9.20 8.83 10.51
CA ALA A 423 -8.32 9.60 9.64
C ALA A 423 -6.97 9.94 10.32
N GLY A 424 -6.71 9.42 11.53
CA GLY A 424 -5.44 9.61 12.23
C GLY A 424 -5.34 10.95 12.96
N LEU A 425 -6.47 11.54 13.35
CA LEU A 425 -6.53 12.77 14.14
C LEU A 425 -6.92 12.47 15.60
N PRO A 426 -5.99 12.02 16.46
CA PRO A 426 -6.27 11.86 17.87
C PRO A 426 -6.14 13.21 18.57
N GLY A 427 -7.27 13.79 18.97
CA GLY A 427 -7.35 14.71 20.13
C GLY A 427 -6.50 16.00 20.14
N LYS A 428 -5.77 16.35 19.08
CA LYS A 428 -5.14 17.67 18.92
C LYS A 428 -6.06 18.57 18.10
N LYS A 429 -6.21 19.82 18.55
CA LYS A 429 -7.09 20.88 18.02
C LYS A 429 -7.39 20.67 16.53
N LEU A 430 -8.66 20.45 16.19
CA LEU A 430 -9.15 20.53 14.81
C LEU A 430 -8.61 21.85 14.24
N THR A 431 -7.79 21.78 13.20
CA THR A 431 -7.32 22.97 12.49
C THR A 431 -7.92 23.06 11.07
N PRO A 432 -9.26 23.20 10.92
CA PRO A 432 -9.91 23.49 9.64
C PRO A 432 -9.22 24.61 8.88
N LYS A 433 -8.71 25.62 9.61
CA LYS A 433 -7.95 26.73 9.05
C LYS A 433 -6.65 26.29 8.35
N GLN A 434 -5.94 25.29 8.88
CA GLN A 434 -4.72 24.75 8.24
C GLN A 434 -5.07 23.90 7.02
N TRP A 435 -6.14 23.10 7.08
CA TRP A 435 -6.59 22.33 5.91
C TRP A 435 -7.13 23.23 4.80
N GLN A 436 -7.81 24.31 5.16
CA GLN A 436 -8.26 25.32 4.20
C GLN A 436 -7.07 26.01 3.53
N ALA A 437 -6.08 26.45 4.31
CA ALA A 437 -4.87 27.06 3.75
C ALA A 437 -4.11 26.11 2.80
N GLU A 438 -4.00 24.82 3.16
CA GLU A 438 -3.38 23.82 2.27
C GLU A 438 -4.25 23.52 1.04
N LEU A 439 -5.58 23.50 1.17
CA LEU A 439 -6.49 23.35 0.04
C LEU A 439 -6.36 24.52 -0.94
N ASP A 440 -6.32 25.75 -0.45
CA ASP A 440 -6.18 26.96 -1.26
C ASP A 440 -4.83 26.95 -2.01
N ARG A 441 -3.75 26.60 -1.30
CA ARG A 441 -2.42 26.42 -1.91
C ARG A 441 -2.42 25.36 -3.01
N LEU A 442 -3.02 24.19 -2.76
CA LEU A 442 -3.11 23.12 -3.75
C LEU A 442 -3.98 23.51 -4.94
N MET A 443 -5.04 24.29 -4.73
CA MET A 443 -5.89 24.82 -5.81
C MET A 443 -5.10 25.78 -6.71
N GLU A 444 -4.29 26.67 -6.13
CA GLU A 444 -3.44 27.59 -6.88
C GLU A 444 -2.39 26.82 -7.71
N GLN A 445 -1.68 25.88 -7.09
CA GLN A 445 -0.70 25.04 -7.79
C GLN A 445 -1.34 24.18 -8.89
N TYR A 446 -2.51 23.60 -8.62
CA TYR A 446 -3.24 22.82 -9.60
C TYR A 446 -3.65 23.68 -10.81
N ALA A 447 -4.12 24.91 -10.57
CA ALA A 447 -4.50 25.84 -11.63
C ALA A 447 -3.27 26.24 -12.47
N ALA A 448 -2.13 26.52 -11.83
CA ALA A 448 -0.87 26.85 -12.50
C ALA A 448 -0.37 25.70 -13.39
N GLU A 449 -0.27 24.47 -12.85
CA GLU A 449 0.18 23.30 -13.62
C GLU A 449 -0.79 22.94 -14.75
N THR A 450 -2.10 23.10 -14.54
CA THR A 450 -3.11 22.87 -15.59
C THR A 450 -2.99 23.92 -16.70
N ALA A 451 -2.70 25.18 -16.35
CA ALA A 451 -2.47 26.24 -17.31
C ALA A 451 -1.18 26.00 -18.12
N GLU A 452 -0.12 25.48 -17.49
CA GLU A 452 1.13 25.08 -18.15
C GLU A 452 0.95 23.86 -19.07
N LEU A 453 0.14 22.88 -18.67
CA LEU A 453 -0.08 21.65 -19.44
C LEU A 453 -0.68 21.92 -20.82
N LYS A 454 -1.56 22.92 -20.95
CA LYS A 454 -2.28 23.22 -22.19
C LYS A 454 -1.37 23.54 -23.38
N PRO A 455 -0.42 24.50 -23.30
CA PRO A 455 0.53 24.76 -24.40
C PRO A 455 1.50 23.60 -24.61
N VAL A 456 1.98 22.95 -23.55
CA VAL A 456 2.92 21.81 -23.67
C VAL A 456 2.27 20.63 -24.41
N TYR A 457 1.01 20.33 -24.11
CA TYR A 457 0.25 19.29 -24.81
C TYR A 457 -0.01 19.64 -26.28
N ALA A 458 -0.31 20.92 -26.57
CA ALA A 458 -0.49 21.40 -27.95
C ALA A 458 0.81 21.27 -28.76
N ASP A 459 1.94 21.65 -28.17
CA ASP A 459 3.26 21.52 -28.78
C ASP A 459 3.62 20.04 -29.01
N LEU A 460 3.44 19.18 -28.00
CA LEU A 460 3.70 17.74 -28.14
C LEU A 460 2.85 17.10 -29.24
N LYS A 461 1.58 17.48 -29.36
CA LYS A 461 0.69 17.00 -30.42
C LYS A 461 1.22 17.39 -31.80
N LYS A 462 1.70 18.63 -31.97
CA LYS A 462 2.28 19.11 -33.21
C LYS A 462 3.61 18.42 -33.52
N LEU A 463 4.47 18.25 -32.52
CA LEU A 463 5.75 17.56 -32.66
C LEU A 463 5.56 16.09 -33.06
N ARG A 464 4.60 15.36 -32.48
CA ARG A 464 4.29 13.97 -32.88
C ARG A 464 3.72 13.86 -34.29
N ASP A 465 2.91 14.82 -34.71
CA ASP A 465 2.42 14.89 -36.10
C ASP A 465 3.58 15.11 -37.09
N ILE A 466 4.54 15.96 -36.75
CA ILE A 466 5.74 16.18 -37.57
C ILE A 466 6.66 14.96 -37.55
N GLN A 467 6.92 14.38 -36.37
CA GLN A 467 7.71 13.15 -36.21
C GLN A 467 7.14 12.04 -37.10
N TYR A 468 5.83 11.83 -37.08
CA TYR A 468 5.18 10.85 -37.94
C TYR A 468 5.46 11.08 -39.44
N LYS A 469 5.42 12.33 -39.91
CA LYS A 469 5.70 12.67 -41.32
C LYS A 469 7.16 12.40 -41.68
N VAL A 470 8.07 12.80 -40.81
CA VAL A 470 9.52 12.61 -40.97
C VAL A 470 9.84 11.12 -41.01
N ASP A 471 9.39 10.36 -40.02
CA ASP A 471 9.62 8.91 -39.93
C ASP A 471 8.99 8.17 -41.13
N SER A 472 7.82 8.60 -41.60
CA SER A 472 7.19 8.04 -42.81
C SER A 472 8.03 8.28 -44.08
N ALA A 473 8.59 9.49 -44.23
CA ALA A 473 9.43 9.81 -45.39
C ALA A 473 10.74 9.02 -45.38
N LEU A 474 11.37 8.90 -44.22
CA LEU A 474 12.59 8.10 -44.04
C LEU A 474 12.33 6.63 -44.36
N HIS A 475 11.22 6.09 -43.88
CA HIS A 475 10.83 4.70 -44.17
C HIS A 475 10.58 4.47 -45.66
N ASP A 476 9.90 5.38 -46.35
CA ASP A 476 9.66 5.28 -47.80
C ASP A 476 10.94 5.43 -48.61
N GLN A 477 11.87 6.30 -48.19
CA GLN A 477 13.19 6.43 -48.82
C GLN A 477 13.99 5.12 -48.68
N GLN A 478 14.07 4.55 -47.48
CA GLN A 478 14.73 3.28 -47.23
C GLN A 478 14.15 2.15 -48.08
N ARG A 479 12.81 2.08 -48.21
CA ARG A 479 12.17 1.08 -49.09
C ARG A 479 12.57 1.22 -50.55
N ARG A 480 12.64 2.45 -51.07
CA ARG A 480 13.04 2.71 -52.47
C ARG A 480 14.52 2.40 -52.69
N GLU A 481 15.39 2.73 -51.74
CA GLU A 481 16.81 2.36 -51.81
C GLU A 481 17.01 0.85 -51.77
N HIS A 482 16.25 0.14 -50.93
CA HIS A 482 16.28 -1.32 -50.87
C HIS A 482 15.81 -1.97 -52.18
N GLN A 483 14.71 -1.47 -52.77
CA GLN A 483 14.22 -1.92 -54.08
C GLN A 483 15.24 -1.65 -55.19
N ARG A 484 15.85 -0.46 -55.21
CA ARG A 484 16.85 -0.09 -56.21
C ARG A 484 18.12 -0.95 -56.09
N ASN A 485 18.54 -1.30 -54.88
CA ASN A 485 19.68 -2.19 -54.69
C ASN A 485 19.39 -3.62 -55.15
N GLN A 486 18.15 -4.10 -54.99
CA GLN A 486 17.72 -5.40 -55.53
C GLN A 486 17.63 -5.43 -57.06
N GLU A 487 17.31 -4.30 -57.71
CA GLU A 487 17.30 -4.17 -59.17
C GLU A 487 18.70 -4.05 -59.79
N VAL A 488 19.72 -3.69 -59.02
CA VAL A 488 21.12 -3.57 -59.48
C VAL A 488 21.91 -4.87 -59.29
N GLU A 489 21.45 -5.77 -58.41
CA GLU A 489 22.04 -7.10 -58.19
C GLU A 489 21.50 -8.19 -59.15
N HIS A 490 20.51 -7.86 -59.98
CA HIS A 490 19.96 -8.70 -61.06
C HIS A 490 20.36 -8.16 -62.43
#